data_AF-A0AAU8FQ83-F1
#
_entry.id   AF-A0AAU8FQ83-F1
#
_cell.length_a   1.000
_cell.length_b   1.000
_cell.length_c   1.000
_cell.angle_alpha   90.00
_cell.angle_beta   90.00
_cell.angle_gamma   90.00
#
_symmetry.space_group_name_H-M   'P 1'
#
loop_
_entity.id
_entity.type
_entity.pdbx_description
1 polymer ?
#
loop_
_entity_poly.entity_id
_entity_poly.type
_entity_poly.pdbx_seq_one_letter_code
_entity_poly.pdbx_strand_id
1 'polypeptide(L)'
;MNIQAYIESGILEEYVLGTVTPQEKQEVECMSHIYPEIKEELLRTESALEEYALKHQATPPPALKESIFGQMNFEAPAEEPKTEDAAERHTVSQTDVAAPVRTGGRVIDQAFDRVETRVVTPTWAKLAVAAAVLLALFAGWSAMQMTDMKRGNNEMTAKVETMQADMAAMKSRDEYNQALAALFRSPSYRHVRLAGMKKSPGSAVSAFWNPQTNEVLIDVQNLPAPPRGRQYQLWSIVNGVPVDIGMLDNAFTGKVLKMKNTKPGTAMFAITLEKEGGNPTPTMEEMYVMGKVV
;
A
#
# COMPACT_ATOMS: atom_id res chain seq x y z
N MET A 1 -2.40 -18.14 -25.08
CA MET A 1 -1.40 -17.12 -24.71
C MET A 1 -1.43 -16.96 -23.20
N ASN A 2 -0.28 -16.88 -22.53
CA ASN A 2 -0.23 -16.54 -21.11
C ASN A 2 -0.06 -15.02 -21.00
N ILE A 3 -1.16 -14.32 -20.70
CA ILE A 3 -1.21 -12.85 -20.65
C ILE A 3 -0.25 -12.31 -19.57
N GLN A 4 -0.18 -12.98 -18.43
CA GLN A 4 0.70 -12.58 -17.33
C GLN A 4 2.17 -12.64 -17.74
N ALA A 5 2.58 -13.73 -18.41
CA ALA A 5 3.95 -13.88 -18.89
C ALA A 5 4.32 -12.86 -19.98
N TYR A 6 3.34 -12.39 -20.76
CA TYR A 6 3.54 -11.35 -21.78
C TYR A 6 3.70 -9.96 -21.15
N ILE A 7 2.91 -9.64 -20.13
CA ILE A 7 3.06 -8.40 -19.35
C ILE A 7 4.42 -8.40 -18.62
N GLU A 8 4.80 -9.52 -18.02
CA GLU A 8 6.06 -9.66 -17.27
C GLU A 8 7.30 -9.77 -18.18
N SER A 9 7.14 -9.84 -19.50
CA SER A 9 8.29 -9.99 -20.42
C SER A 9 9.07 -8.69 -20.62
N GLY A 10 8.52 -7.54 -20.21
CA GLY A 10 9.14 -6.22 -20.40
C GLY A 10 8.85 -5.56 -21.75
N ILE A 11 8.04 -6.20 -22.61
CA ILE A 11 7.80 -5.73 -23.99
C ILE A 11 6.96 -4.45 -24.04
N LEU A 12 6.10 -4.22 -23.05
CA LEU A 12 5.25 -3.02 -22.96
C LEU A 12 6.09 -1.79 -22.59
N GLU A 13 7.06 -1.96 -21.69
CA GLU A 13 8.02 -0.92 -21.31
C GLU A 13 8.93 -0.55 -22.47
N GLU A 14 9.48 -1.54 -23.18
CA GLU A 14 10.27 -1.30 -24.38
C GLU A 14 9.44 -0.63 -25.50
N TYR A 15 8.17 -0.99 -25.61
CA TYR A 15 7.26 -0.37 -26.57
C TYR A 15 7.04 1.11 -26.26
N VAL A 16 6.73 1.45 -25.00
CA VAL A 16 6.52 2.84 -24.55
C VAL A 16 7.79 3.68 -24.68
N LEU A 17 8.96 3.07 -24.48
CA LEU A 17 10.26 3.71 -24.72
C LEU A 17 10.63 3.84 -26.20
N GLY A 18 9.88 3.20 -27.10
CA GLY A 18 10.13 3.21 -28.54
C GLY A 18 11.35 2.39 -28.97
N THR A 19 11.77 1.40 -28.18
CA THR A 19 12.95 0.57 -28.44
C THR A 19 12.65 -0.77 -29.12
N VAL A 20 11.36 -1.10 -29.28
CA VAL A 20 10.90 -2.34 -29.94
C VAL A 20 11.09 -2.31 -31.46
N THR A 21 11.17 -3.50 -32.06
CA THR A 21 11.15 -3.66 -33.51
C THR A 21 9.77 -3.37 -34.11
N PRO A 22 9.66 -3.09 -35.42
CA PRO A 22 8.36 -2.87 -36.08
C PRO A 22 7.38 -4.05 -35.95
N GLN A 23 7.91 -5.27 -35.90
CA GLN A 23 7.12 -6.49 -35.74
C GLN A 23 6.52 -6.57 -34.33
N GLU A 24 7.34 -6.36 -33.30
CA GLU A 24 6.90 -6.33 -31.90
C GLU A 24 5.93 -5.18 -31.63
N LYS A 25 6.15 -4.03 -32.26
CA LYS A 25 5.19 -2.91 -32.22
C LYS A 25 3.81 -3.33 -32.72
N GLN A 26 3.74 -3.97 -33.88
CA GLN A 26 2.47 -4.45 -34.43
C GLN A 26 1.84 -5.54 -33.54
N GLU A 27 2.66 -6.39 -32.92
CA GLU A 27 2.20 -7.39 -31.96
C GLU A 27 1.56 -6.73 -30.74
N VAL A 28 2.22 -5.76 -30.11
CA VAL A 28 1.70 -5.02 -28.95
C VAL A 28 0.39 -4.28 -29.30
N GLU A 29 0.32 -3.63 -30.45
CA GLU A 29 -0.90 -2.96 -30.93
C GLU A 29 -2.05 -3.96 -31.14
N CYS A 30 -1.77 -5.12 -31.72
CA CYS A 30 -2.78 -6.16 -31.91
C CYS A 30 -3.23 -6.77 -30.58
N MET A 31 -2.28 -7.10 -29.70
CA MET A 31 -2.55 -7.72 -28.41
C MET A 31 -3.32 -6.78 -27.48
N SER A 32 -3.01 -5.48 -27.47
CA SER A 32 -3.76 -4.47 -26.70
C SER A 32 -5.18 -4.22 -27.23
N HIS A 33 -5.45 -4.51 -28.51
CA HIS A 33 -6.81 -4.45 -29.04
C HIS A 33 -7.67 -5.66 -28.60
N ILE A 34 -7.05 -6.83 -28.48
CA ILE A 34 -7.73 -8.10 -28.19
C ILE A 34 -7.86 -8.34 -26.69
N TYR A 35 -6.87 -7.94 -25.89
CA TYR A 35 -6.80 -8.21 -24.45
C TYR A 35 -6.84 -6.89 -23.65
N PRO A 36 -7.94 -6.60 -22.93
CA PRO A 36 -8.06 -5.36 -22.17
C PRO A 36 -7.03 -5.25 -21.05
N GLU A 37 -6.54 -6.36 -20.49
CA GLU A 37 -5.51 -6.38 -19.45
C GLU A 37 -4.16 -5.86 -19.98
N ILE A 38 -3.81 -6.19 -21.22
CA ILE A 38 -2.59 -5.68 -21.88
C ILE A 38 -2.73 -4.18 -22.15
N LYS A 39 -3.93 -3.75 -22.57
CA LYS A 39 -4.22 -2.32 -22.79
C LYS A 39 -4.14 -1.51 -21.50
N GLU A 40 -4.65 -2.05 -20.40
CA GLU A 40 -4.59 -1.39 -19.09
C GLU A 40 -3.14 -1.23 -18.63
N GLU A 41 -2.30 -2.27 -18.78
CA GLU A 41 -0.89 -2.18 -18.42
C GLU A 41 -0.08 -1.25 -19.33
N LEU A 42 -0.40 -1.23 -20.63
CA LEU A 42 0.18 -0.27 -21.56
C LEU A 42 -0.12 1.18 -21.13
N LEU A 43 -1.39 1.50 -20.83
CA LEU A 43 -1.81 2.82 -20.36
C LEU A 43 -1.16 3.20 -19.02
N ARG A 44 -1.01 2.24 -18.11
CA ARG A 44 -0.33 2.45 -16.82
C ARG A 44 1.14 2.84 -17.04
N THR A 45 1.81 2.16 -17.97
CA THR A 45 3.21 2.41 -18.32
C THR A 45 3.39 3.76 -19.02
N GLU A 46 2.49 4.11 -19.94
CA GLU A 46 2.45 5.44 -20.59
C GLU A 46 2.27 6.56 -19.57
N SER A 47 1.33 6.40 -18.62
CA SER A 47 1.08 7.39 -17.57
C SER A 47 2.30 7.58 -16.65
N ALA A 48 3.01 6.49 -16.33
CA ALA A 48 4.21 6.55 -15.51
C ALA A 48 5.35 7.31 -16.23
N LEU A 49 5.50 7.10 -17.55
CA LEU A 49 6.46 7.85 -18.35
C LEU A 49 6.06 9.32 -18.47
N GLU A 50 4.77 9.62 -18.62
CA GLU A 50 4.25 10.99 -18.64
C GLU A 50 4.54 11.71 -17.32
N GLU A 51 4.29 11.08 -16.18
CA GLU A 51 4.61 11.66 -14.87
C GLU A 51 6.11 11.96 -14.72
N TYR A 52 6.96 11.03 -15.17
CA TYR A 52 8.41 11.23 -15.20
C TYR A 52 8.80 12.42 -16.09
N ALA A 53 8.24 12.50 -17.30
CA ALA A 53 8.50 13.58 -18.24
C ALA A 53 8.06 14.95 -17.71
N LEU A 54 6.88 15.02 -17.09
CA LEU A 54 6.36 16.24 -16.46
C LEU A 54 7.25 16.70 -15.30
N LYS A 55 7.72 15.76 -14.48
CA LYS A 55 8.64 16.05 -13.39
C LYS A 55 9.99 16.59 -13.88
N HIS A 56 10.39 16.23 -15.10
CA HIS A 56 11.70 16.60 -15.68
C HIS A 56 11.55 17.53 -16.89
N GLN A 57 10.43 18.25 -16.98
CA GLN A 57 10.14 19.15 -18.10
C GLN A 57 11.18 20.26 -18.24
N ALA A 58 11.54 20.58 -19.48
CA ALA A 58 12.40 21.71 -19.83
C ALA A 58 11.59 22.72 -20.65
N THR A 59 11.85 24.01 -20.44
CA THR A 59 11.21 25.07 -21.22
C THR A 59 11.61 24.96 -22.69
N PRO A 60 10.67 24.74 -23.63
CA PRO A 60 11.00 24.67 -25.04
C PRO A 60 11.38 26.06 -25.60
N PRO A 61 12.13 26.14 -26.72
CA PRO A 61 12.42 27.41 -27.38
C PRO A 61 11.15 28.18 -27.73
N PRO A 62 11.08 29.50 -27.51
CA PRO A 62 9.86 30.29 -27.68
C PRO A 62 9.34 30.28 -29.14
N ALA A 63 10.22 30.19 -30.13
CA ALA A 63 9.88 30.11 -31.55
C ALA A 63 9.24 28.77 -31.97
N LEU A 64 9.34 27.72 -31.14
CA LEU A 64 8.85 26.38 -31.48
C LEU A 64 7.32 26.37 -31.64
N LYS A 65 6.61 27.14 -30.80
CA LYS A 65 5.15 27.24 -30.86
C LYS A 65 4.68 27.78 -32.22
N GLU A 66 5.29 28.86 -32.70
CA GLU A 66 4.93 29.48 -33.98
C GLU A 66 5.24 28.56 -35.16
N SER A 67 6.39 27.86 -35.12
CA SER A 67 6.78 26.87 -36.14
C SER A 67 5.79 25.72 -36.24
N ILE A 68 5.35 25.16 -35.10
CA ILE A 68 4.36 24.07 -35.08
C ILE A 68 3.01 24.58 -35.60
N PHE A 69 2.55 25.75 -35.16
CA PHE A 69 1.27 26.31 -35.59
C PHE A 69 1.24 26.70 -37.07
N GLY A 70 2.37 27.12 -37.65
CA GLY A 70 2.49 27.38 -39.08
C GLY A 70 2.46 26.13 -39.96
N GLN A 71 2.77 24.94 -39.40
CA GLN A 71 2.70 23.66 -40.11
C GLN A 71 1.35 22.95 -39.99
N MET A 72 0.47 23.42 -39.09
CA MET A 72 -0.88 22.86 -38.93
C MET A 72 -1.83 23.52 -39.93
N ASN A 73 -2.34 22.73 -40.90
CA ASN A 73 -3.43 23.16 -41.77
C ASN A 73 -4.76 23.12 -41.02
N PHE A 74 -5.23 24.28 -40.56
CA PHE A 74 -6.58 24.43 -40.01
C PHE A 74 -7.63 24.73 -41.10
N GLU A 75 -7.21 24.95 -42.35
CA GLU A 75 -8.08 25.21 -43.50
C GLU A 75 -8.21 23.96 -44.37
N ALA A 76 -9.04 23.03 -43.92
CA ALA A 76 -9.72 22.09 -44.81
C ALA A 76 -11.20 22.06 -44.38
N PRO A 77 -12.11 22.70 -45.13
CA PRO A 77 -13.54 22.55 -44.85
C PRO A 77 -13.91 21.10 -45.10
N ALA A 78 -14.32 20.39 -44.06
CA ALA A 78 -15.14 19.21 -44.23
C ALA A 78 -16.42 19.66 -44.96
N GLU A 79 -16.69 19.06 -46.12
CA GLU A 79 -17.95 19.23 -46.84
C GLU A 79 -19.13 18.85 -45.93
N GLU A 80 -19.87 19.85 -45.47
CA GLU A 80 -21.24 19.66 -44.98
C GLU A 80 -22.23 20.02 -46.11
N PRO A 81 -23.26 19.20 -46.36
CA PRO A 81 -24.24 19.47 -47.41
C PRO A 81 -25.11 20.66 -47.01
N LYS A 82 -25.20 21.61 -47.95
CA LYS A 82 -26.11 22.74 -47.93
C LYS A 82 -27.56 22.27 -47.90
N THR A 83 -28.36 22.92 -47.05
CA THR A 83 -29.76 23.22 -47.39
C THR A 83 -30.01 24.69 -47.11
N GLU A 84 -30.00 25.44 -48.21
CA GLU A 84 -30.64 26.75 -48.36
C GLU A 84 -32.16 26.54 -48.53
N ASP A 85 -32.95 27.33 -47.83
CA ASP A 85 -34.11 28.05 -48.39
C ASP A 85 -34.48 29.13 -47.35
N ALA A 86 -34.11 30.40 -47.55
CA ALA A 86 -34.82 31.35 -48.40
C ALA A 86 -36.34 31.36 -48.07
N ALA A 87 -36.73 32.19 -47.09
CA ALA A 87 -37.28 33.51 -47.33
C ALA A 87 -38.68 33.47 -47.96
N GLU A 88 -39.69 33.99 -47.24
CA GLU A 88 -40.61 34.95 -47.85
C GLU A 88 -41.35 35.78 -46.80
N ARG A 89 -41.35 37.09 -47.07
CA ARG A 89 -42.07 38.14 -46.37
C ARG A 89 -43.45 38.24 -47.00
N HIS A 90 -44.48 38.50 -46.21
CA HIS A 90 -45.64 39.25 -46.69
C HIS A 90 -46.03 40.32 -45.67
N THR A 91 -46.11 41.54 -46.18
CA THR A 91 -46.48 42.77 -45.50
C THR A 91 -47.91 43.13 -45.93
N VAL A 92 -48.56 43.97 -45.10
CA VAL A 92 -49.70 44.87 -45.39
C VAL A 92 -51.11 44.32 -45.12
N SER A 93 -51.78 44.85 -44.09
CA SER A 93 -52.90 45.79 -44.32
C SER A 93 -53.20 46.67 -43.11
N GLN A 94 -53.07 47.96 -43.39
CA GLN A 94 -53.62 49.18 -42.77
C GLN A 94 -55.18 49.12 -42.93
N THR A 95 -56.07 49.65 -42.08
CA THR A 95 -56.41 51.08 -41.91
C THR A 95 -57.76 51.25 -41.16
N ASP A 96 -57.79 52.24 -40.27
CA ASP A 96 -58.82 53.21 -39.84
C ASP A 96 -60.21 52.92 -39.19
N VAL A 97 -60.35 53.56 -38.01
CA VAL A 97 -61.34 54.59 -37.60
C VAL A 97 -62.85 54.29 -37.69
N ALA A 98 -63.52 54.28 -36.53
CA ALA A 98 -64.55 55.27 -36.14
C ALA A 98 -65.34 54.84 -34.87
N ALA A 99 -65.49 55.77 -33.92
CA ALA A 99 -66.43 55.72 -32.79
C ALA A 99 -67.81 56.29 -33.24
N PRO A 100 -68.94 56.17 -32.49
CA PRO A 100 -69.08 56.82 -31.17
C PRO A 100 -69.96 56.14 -30.08
N VAL A 101 -69.61 56.49 -28.84
CA VAL A 101 -70.40 56.69 -27.61
C VAL A 101 -71.92 56.54 -27.66
N ARG A 102 -72.49 55.70 -26.76
CA ARG A 102 -73.71 55.99 -25.97
C ARG A 102 -73.68 55.35 -24.57
N THR A 103 -73.56 56.22 -23.57
CA THR A 103 -74.38 56.35 -22.34
C THR A 103 -75.10 55.12 -21.75
N GLY A 104 -74.80 54.80 -20.48
CA GLY A 104 -75.79 54.23 -19.55
C GLY A 104 -75.26 53.28 -18.47
N GLY A 105 -75.30 53.71 -17.22
CA GLY A 105 -75.58 52.85 -16.06
C GLY A 105 -74.47 51.91 -15.55
N ARG A 106 -73.85 52.27 -14.42
CA ARG A 106 -73.17 51.30 -13.54
C ARG A 106 -74.20 50.27 -13.05
N VAL A 107 -74.03 49.02 -13.45
CA VAL A 107 -74.51 47.85 -12.71
C VAL A 107 -73.37 46.84 -12.70
N ILE A 108 -72.77 46.60 -11.53
CA ILE A 108 -71.74 45.58 -11.37
C ILE A 108 -72.46 44.26 -11.10
N ASP A 109 -73.01 43.64 -12.13
CA ASP A 109 -73.58 42.28 -12.08
C ASP A 109 -72.63 41.34 -12.82
N GLN A 110 -71.54 40.94 -12.15
CA GLN A 110 -70.74 39.72 -12.37
C GLN A 110 -69.43 39.84 -11.57
N ALA A 111 -69.48 39.50 -10.28
CA ALA A 111 -68.32 39.58 -9.40
C ALA A 111 -67.39 38.35 -9.46
N PHE A 112 -67.70 37.30 -10.22
CA PHE A 112 -66.84 36.11 -10.31
C PHE A 112 -66.93 35.42 -11.66
N ASP A 113 -66.37 36.05 -12.70
CA ASP A 113 -65.83 35.24 -13.80
C ASP A 113 -64.59 34.51 -13.27
N ARG A 114 -64.61 33.17 -13.31
CA ARG A 114 -63.42 32.37 -13.02
C ARG A 114 -62.37 32.75 -14.05
N VAL A 115 -61.41 33.57 -13.64
CA VAL A 115 -60.16 33.75 -14.37
C VAL A 115 -59.48 32.39 -14.37
N GLU A 116 -59.52 31.68 -15.49
CA GLU A 116 -58.65 30.54 -15.73
C GLU A 116 -57.21 31.07 -15.71
N THR A 117 -56.57 30.99 -14.55
CA THR A 117 -55.16 31.33 -14.41
C THR A 117 -54.35 30.25 -15.13
N ARG A 118 -54.03 30.50 -16.40
CA ARG A 118 -53.07 29.68 -17.13
C ARG A 118 -51.72 29.84 -16.44
N VAL A 119 -51.29 28.82 -15.69
CA VAL A 119 -49.99 28.80 -15.03
C VAL A 119 -48.90 28.79 -16.11
N VAL A 120 -48.34 29.96 -16.41
CA VAL A 120 -47.21 30.08 -17.33
C VAL A 120 -45.96 29.72 -16.54
N THR A 121 -45.48 28.49 -16.69
CA THR A 121 -44.17 28.11 -16.16
C THR A 121 -43.11 28.71 -17.08
N PRO A 122 -42.28 29.65 -16.60
CA PRO A 122 -41.26 30.25 -17.43
C PRO A 122 -40.20 29.19 -17.77
N THR A 123 -39.63 29.25 -18.97
CA THR A 123 -38.68 28.25 -19.49
C THR A 123 -37.49 28.03 -18.57
N TRP A 124 -37.02 29.07 -17.86
CA TRP A 124 -35.95 28.97 -16.87
C TRP A 124 -36.28 28.06 -15.68
N ALA A 125 -37.56 27.94 -15.28
CA ALA A 125 -37.95 27.06 -14.17
C ALA A 125 -37.78 25.58 -14.54
N LYS A 126 -38.02 25.22 -15.82
CA LYS A 126 -37.74 23.87 -16.33
C LYS A 126 -36.23 23.58 -16.39
N LEU A 127 -35.44 24.59 -16.77
CA LEU A 127 -33.97 24.50 -16.76
C LEU A 127 -33.41 24.37 -15.35
N ALA A 128 -33.99 25.06 -14.36
CA ALA A 128 -33.58 24.98 -12.96
C ALA A 128 -33.82 23.58 -12.37
N VAL A 129 -34.95 22.95 -12.69
CA VAL A 129 -35.23 21.56 -12.28
C VAL A 129 -34.24 20.59 -12.92
N ALA A 130 -33.95 20.74 -14.22
CA ALA A 130 -32.95 19.92 -14.90
C ALA A 130 -31.55 20.08 -14.30
N ALA A 131 -31.13 21.31 -14.00
CA ALA A 131 -29.85 21.60 -13.35
C ALA A 131 -29.76 20.99 -11.94
N ALA A 132 -30.83 21.04 -11.15
CA ALA A 132 -30.88 20.43 -9.82
C ALA A 132 -30.73 18.89 -9.88
N VAL A 133 -31.36 18.24 -10.86
CA VAL A 133 -31.21 16.79 -11.08
C VAL A 133 -29.78 16.44 -11.45
N LEU A 134 -29.16 17.19 -12.38
CA LEU A 134 -27.76 16.96 -12.75
C LEU A 134 -26.80 17.16 -11.58
N LEU A 135 -27.01 18.18 -10.75
CA LEU A 135 -26.20 18.44 -9.57
C LEU A 135 -26.35 17.30 -8.55
N ALA A 136 -27.57 16.81 -8.31
CA ALA A 136 -27.80 15.68 -7.42
C ALA A 136 -27.12 14.39 -7.91
N LEU A 137 -27.18 14.11 -9.21
CA LEU A 137 -26.49 12.96 -9.82
C LEU A 137 -24.96 13.11 -9.68
N PHE A 138 -24.42 14.30 -9.96
CA PHE A 138 -23.00 14.58 -9.83
C PHE A 138 -22.53 14.47 -8.37
N ALA A 139 -23.27 15.04 -7.42
CA ALA A 139 -22.95 14.94 -6.00
C ALA A 139 -23.02 13.49 -5.49
N GLY A 140 -24.01 12.71 -5.96
CA GLY A 140 -24.11 11.28 -5.66
C GLY A 140 -22.92 10.48 -6.20
N TRP A 141 -22.55 10.70 -7.47
CA TRP A 141 -21.38 10.07 -8.09
C TRP A 141 -20.08 10.46 -7.39
N SER A 142 -19.88 11.75 -7.11
CA SER A 142 -18.71 12.26 -6.39
C SER A 142 -18.62 11.70 -4.97
N ALA A 143 -19.75 11.56 -4.26
CA ALA A 143 -19.78 10.95 -2.94
C ALA A 143 -19.38 9.46 -2.99
N MET A 144 -19.89 8.71 -3.97
CA MET A 144 -19.50 7.30 -4.18
C MET A 144 -18.01 7.18 -4.49
N GLN A 145 -17.50 7.98 -5.42
CA GLN A 145 -16.07 7.99 -5.78
C GLN A 145 -15.18 8.37 -4.59
N MET A 146 -15.59 9.34 -3.77
CA MET A 146 -14.89 9.72 -2.55
C MET A 146 -14.86 8.58 -1.52
N THR A 147 -15.95 7.80 -1.41
CA THR A 147 -15.97 6.63 -0.51
C THR A 147 -15.05 5.52 -0.99
N ASP A 148 -14.99 5.25 -2.29
CA ASP A 148 -14.12 4.21 -2.86
C ASP A 148 -12.64 4.60 -2.76
N MET A 149 -12.30 5.87 -3.00
CA MET A 149 -10.94 6.37 -2.77
C MET A 149 -10.53 6.28 -1.30
N LYS A 150 -11.42 6.62 -0.36
CA LYS A 150 -11.14 6.46 1.07
C LYS A 150 -10.94 5.00 1.45
N ARG A 151 -11.72 4.07 0.89
CA ARG A 151 -11.54 2.63 1.10
C ARG A 151 -10.19 2.15 0.59
N GLY A 152 -9.83 2.49 -0.65
CA GLY A 152 -8.54 2.13 -1.23
C GLY A 152 -7.34 2.70 -0.46
N ASN A 153 -7.44 3.95 0.03
CA ASN A 153 -6.39 4.55 0.84
C ASN A 153 -6.22 3.85 2.21
N ASN A 154 -7.33 3.49 2.85
CA ASN A 154 -7.31 2.76 4.12
C ASN A 154 -6.74 1.34 3.93
N GLU A 155 -7.12 0.65 2.87
CA GLU A 155 -6.58 -0.66 2.52
C GLU A 155 -5.09 -0.59 2.21
N MET A 156 -4.65 0.42 1.44
CA MET A 156 -3.24 0.64 1.14
C MET A 156 -2.44 0.93 2.41
N THR A 157 -2.99 1.73 3.33
CA THR A 157 -2.34 2.03 4.61
C THR A 157 -2.18 0.75 5.45
N ALA A 158 -3.23 -0.07 5.57
CA ALA A 158 -3.14 -1.35 6.26
C ALA A 158 -2.12 -2.31 5.59
N LYS A 159 -2.03 -2.30 4.26
CA LYS A 159 -1.04 -3.09 3.51
C LYS A 159 0.39 -2.60 3.75
N VAL A 160 0.61 -1.30 3.83
CA VAL A 160 1.93 -0.73 4.17
C VAL A 160 2.32 -1.08 5.60
N GLU A 161 1.39 -0.98 6.57
CA GLU A 161 1.65 -1.34 7.97
C GLU A 161 2.01 -2.82 8.12
N THR A 162 1.24 -3.71 7.49
CA THR A 162 1.53 -5.15 7.50
C THR A 162 2.87 -5.47 6.83
N MET A 163 3.14 -4.87 5.66
CA MET A 163 4.41 -5.07 4.95
C MET A 163 5.61 -4.53 5.74
N GLN A 164 5.46 -3.44 6.49
CA GLN A 164 6.49 -2.92 7.39
C GLN A 164 6.74 -3.87 8.58
N ALA A 165 5.68 -4.42 9.17
CA ALA A 165 5.81 -5.40 10.25
C ALA A 165 6.52 -6.68 9.76
N ASP A 166 6.18 -7.15 8.56
CA ASP A 166 6.83 -8.30 7.93
C ASP A 166 8.30 -8.03 7.62
N MET A 167 8.62 -6.85 7.09
CA MET A 167 10.00 -6.44 6.83
C MET A 167 10.82 -6.34 8.12
N ALA A 168 10.24 -5.80 9.20
CA ALA A 168 10.88 -5.75 10.51
C ALA A 168 11.15 -7.16 11.05
N ALA A 169 10.18 -8.06 10.97
CA ALA A 169 10.34 -9.45 11.39
C ALA A 169 11.39 -10.19 10.55
N MET A 170 11.40 -9.98 9.22
CA MET A 170 12.38 -10.56 8.32
C MET A 170 13.79 -10.07 8.65
N LYS A 171 13.96 -8.76 8.86
CA LYS A 171 15.23 -8.16 9.25
C LYS A 171 15.76 -8.73 10.57
N SER A 172 14.91 -8.84 11.59
CA SER A 172 15.32 -9.43 12.87
C SER A 172 15.73 -10.91 12.74
N ARG A 173 15.03 -11.69 11.91
CA ARG A 173 15.40 -13.09 11.62
C ARG A 173 16.74 -13.19 10.88
N ASP A 174 16.98 -12.29 9.95
CA ASP A 174 18.24 -12.23 9.21
C ASP A 174 19.41 -11.84 10.13
N GLU A 175 19.26 -10.79 10.95
CA GLU A 175 20.25 -10.39 11.95
C GLU A 175 20.59 -11.55 12.91
N TYR A 176 19.58 -12.28 13.38
CA TYR A 176 19.77 -13.47 14.20
C TYR A 176 20.55 -14.58 13.48
N ASN A 177 20.16 -14.92 12.25
CA ASN A 177 20.82 -15.96 11.46
C ASN A 177 22.27 -15.58 11.12
N GLN A 178 22.54 -14.31 10.78
CA GLN A 178 23.88 -13.80 10.54
C GLN A 178 24.74 -13.87 11.80
N ALA A 179 24.20 -13.47 12.96
CA ALA A 179 24.90 -13.57 14.23
C ALA A 179 25.26 -15.04 14.56
N LEU A 180 24.33 -15.97 14.41
CA LEU A 180 24.60 -17.40 14.60
C LEU A 180 25.67 -17.92 13.65
N ALA A 181 25.56 -17.60 12.36
CA ALA A 181 26.55 -18.01 11.36
C ALA A 181 27.95 -17.46 11.69
N ALA A 182 28.05 -16.22 12.18
CA ALA A 182 29.30 -15.63 12.62
C ALA A 182 29.91 -16.37 13.82
N LEU A 183 29.08 -16.81 14.78
CA LEU A 183 29.53 -17.59 15.93
C LEU A 183 30.03 -18.99 15.53
N PHE A 184 29.28 -19.70 14.68
CA PHE A 184 29.70 -21.01 14.19
C PHE A 184 30.97 -20.98 13.32
N ARG A 185 31.21 -19.87 12.61
CA ARG A 185 32.41 -19.67 11.79
C ARG A 185 33.60 -19.13 12.58
N SER A 186 33.38 -18.62 13.80
CA SER A 186 34.43 -17.99 14.58
C SER A 186 35.35 -19.05 15.20
N PRO A 187 36.67 -18.97 14.99
CA PRO A 187 37.62 -19.86 15.67
C PRO A 187 37.78 -19.53 17.16
N SER A 188 37.34 -18.34 17.58
CA SER A 188 37.47 -17.87 18.97
C SER A 188 36.37 -18.41 19.88
N TYR A 189 35.26 -18.88 19.32
CA TYR A 189 34.12 -19.41 20.07
C TYR A 189 34.08 -20.93 20.01
N ARG A 190 34.01 -21.56 21.18
CA ARG A 190 33.68 -22.98 21.30
C ARG A 190 32.17 -23.14 21.40
N HIS A 191 31.62 -24.02 20.56
CA HIS A 191 30.22 -24.42 20.63
C HIS A 191 30.04 -25.53 21.67
N VAL A 192 29.14 -25.31 22.62
CA VAL A 192 28.78 -26.25 23.67
C VAL A 192 27.29 -26.53 23.57
N ARG A 193 26.93 -27.79 23.27
CA ARG A 193 25.54 -28.22 23.24
C ARG A 193 25.06 -28.55 24.65
N LEU A 194 24.04 -27.84 25.12
CA LEU A 194 23.33 -28.13 26.36
C LEU A 194 22.08 -28.95 26.03
N ALA A 195 22.09 -30.22 26.41
CA ALA A 195 20.99 -31.14 26.14
C ALA A 195 19.94 -31.10 27.25
N GLY A 196 18.68 -31.36 26.88
CA GLY A 196 17.55 -31.50 27.78
C GLY A 196 17.75 -32.57 28.84
N MET A 197 17.43 -32.23 30.08
CA MET A 197 17.48 -33.12 31.23
C MET A 197 16.13 -33.81 31.46
N LYS A 198 16.06 -34.72 32.45
CA LYS A 198 14.85 -35.52 32.75
C LYS A 198 13.55 -34.70 32.87
N LYS A 199 13.65 -33.46 33.38
CA LYS A 199 12.52 -32.53 33.53
C LYS A 199 12.00 -32.00 32.20
N SER A 200 12.89 -31.81 31.22
CA SER A 200 12.55 -31.31 29.90
C SER A 200 13.46 -31.92 28.82
N PRO A 201 13.24 -33.20 28.45
CA PRO A 201 14.14 -33.93 27.56
C PRO A 201 14.24 -33.33 26.15
N GLY A 202 13.19 -32.63 25.70
CA GLY A 202 13.17 -31.95 24.41
C GLY A 202 13.89 -30.60 24.41
N SER A 203 14.28 -30.07 25.57
CA SER A 203 14.98 -28.79 25.64
C SER A 203 16.37 -28.88 24.99
N ALA A 204 16.78 -27.81 24.33
CA ALA A 204 18.05 -27.70 23.66
C ALA A 204 18.50 -26.23 23.66
N VAL A 205 19.73 -26.01 24.14
CA VAL A 205 20.38 -24.70 24.14
C VAL A 205 21.81 -24.87 23.66
N SER A 206 22.33 -23.87 22.97
CA SER A 206 23.72 -23.81 22.53
C SER A 206 24.39 -22.66 23.25
N ALA A 207 25.52 -22.94 23.90
CA ALA A 207 26.40 -21.91 24.42
C ALA A 207 27.62 -21.75 23.50
N PHE A 208 27.91 -20.52 23.12
CA PHE A 208 29.12 -20.12 22.41
C PHE A 208 30.01 -19.42 23.41
N TRP A 209 31.10 -20.09 23.80
CA TRP A 209 32.02 -19.60 24.81
C TRP A 209 33.36 -19.24 24.20
N ASN A 210 33.81 -18.01 24.44
CA ASN A 210 35.16 -17.58 24.10
C ASN A 210 36.10 -17.81 25.30
N PRO A 211 37.06 -18.76 25.24
CA PRO A 211 37.94 -19.07 26.35
C PRO A 211 38.99 -17.98 26.65
N GLN A 212 39.25 -17.07 25.72
CA GLN A 212 40.21 -15.99 25.90
C GLN A 212 39.59 -14.83 26.69
N THR A 213 38.36 -14.44 26.35
CA THR A 213 37.65 -13.31 26.97
C THR A 213 36.69 -13.74 28.08
N ASN A 214 36.41 -15.04 28.18
CA ASN A 214 35.34 -15.63 28.97
C ASN A 214 33.93 -15.14 28.60
N GLU A 215 33.76 -14.57 27.41
CA GLU A 215 32.45 -14.17 26.91
C GLU A 215 31.59 -15.40 26.64
N VAL A 216 30.32 -15.32 27.03
CA VAL A 216 29.33 -16.38 26.81
C VAL A 216 28.13 -15.78 26.09
N LEU A 217 27.84 -16.35 24.94
CA LEU A 217 26.63 -16.08 24.17
C LEU A 217 25.80 -17.36 24.13
N ILE A 218 24.48 -17.27 24.20
CA ILE A 218 23.61 -18.43 24.09
C ILE A 218 22.59 -18.25 22.97
N ASP A 219 22.25 -19.37 22.36
CA ASP A 219 21.12 -19.52 21.46
C ASP A 219 20.17 -20.55 22.06
N VAL A 220 18.88 -20.22 22.14
CA VAL A 220 17.85 -21.08 22.73
C VAL A 220 17.04 -21.72 21.61
N GLN A 221 17.38 -22.97 21.28
CA GLN A 221 16.69 -23.71 20.21
C GLN A 221 15.32 -24.20 20.66
N ASN A 222 15.24 -24.74 21.87
CA ASN A 222 14.00 -25.22 22.46
C ASN A 222 14.08 -25.13 23.99
N LEU A 223 13.26 -24.29 24.59
CA LEU A 223 13.11 -24.19 26.04
C LEU A 223 11.68 -23.71 26.32
N PRO A 224 10.90 -24.38 27.18
CA PRO A 224 9.51 -23.98 27.40
C PRO A 224 9.46 -22.62 28.11
N ALA A 225 8.43 -21.82 27.83
CA ALA A 225 8.23 -20.55 28.52
C ALA A 225 8.14 -20.77 30.05
N PRO A 226 8.84 -19.96 30.86
CA PRO A 226 8.80 -20.12 32.30
C PRO A 226 7.39 -19.77 32.83
N PRO A 227 6.87 -20.51 33.83
CA PRO A 227 5.60 -20.17 34.46
C PRO A 227 5.70 -18.85 35.23
N ARG A 228 4.54 -18.25 35.55
CA ARG A 228 4.49 -16.96 36.30
C ARG A 228 5.31 -17.02 37.59
N GLY A 229 6.10 -15.98 37.84
CA GLY A 229 6.96 -15.84 39.02
C GLY A 229 8.23 -16.71 38.98
N ARG A 230 8.55 -17.32 37.84
CA ARG A 230 9.78 -18.07 37.62
C ARG A 230 10.57 -17.52 36.44
N GLN A 231 11.87 -17.78 36.45
CA GLN A 231 12.80 -17.31 35.43
C GLN A 231 13.97 -18.30 35.28
N TYR A 232 14.47 -18.47 34.07
CA TYR A 232 15.66 -19.31 33.86
C TYR A 232 16.93 -18.58 34.27
N GLN A 233 17.84 -19.32 34.90
CA GLN A 233 19.17 -18.87 35.27
C GLN A 233 20.22 -19.74 34.60
N LEU A 234 21.22 -19.11 33.99
CA LEU A 234 22.36 -19.78 33.39
C LEU A 234 23.51 -19.84 34.38
N TRP A 235 24.10 -21.04 34.48
CA TRP A 235 25.22 -21.35 35.34
C TRP A 235 26.42 -21.78 34.52
N SER A 236 27.59 -21.28 34.90
CA SER A 236 28.86 -21.85 34.52
C SER A 236 29.43 -22.64 35.69
N ILE A 237 29.85 -23.87 35.45
CA ILE A 237 30.42 -24.72 36.50
C ILE A 237 31.93 -24.66 36.34
N VAL A 238 32.58 -23.99 37.29
CA VAL A 238 34.02 -23.75 37.30
C VAL A 238 34.60 -24.55 38.46
N ASN A 239 35.45 -25.54 38.16
CA ASN A 239 36.03 -26.44 39.17
C ASN A 239 34.97 -27.09 40.09
N GLY A 240 33.81 -27.45 39.54
CA GLY A 240 32.70 -28.05 40.29
C GLY A 240 31.81 -27.06 41.06
N VAL A 241 32.14 -25.76 41.06
CA VAL A 241 31.34 -24.72 41.72
C VAL A 241 30.49 -23.99 40.68
N PRO A 242 29.16 -23.93 40.86
CA PRO A 242 28.29 -23.16 39.98
C PRO A 242 28.49 -21.65 40.19
N VAL A 243 28.64 -20.92 39.09
CA VAL A 243 28.77 -19.47 39.02
C VAL A 243 27.59 -18.94 38.22
N ASP A 244 26.83 -18.02 38.83
CA ASP A 244 25.75 -17.30 38.13
C ASP A 244 26.32 -16.50 36.96
N ILE A 245 25.89 -16.81 35.74
CA ILE A 245 26.23 -16.06 34.54
C ILE A 245 25.03 -15.34 33.91
N GLY A 246 23.94 -15.21 34.66
CA GLY A 246 22.84 -14.32 34.34
C GLY A 246 21.50 -15.01 34.12
N MET A 247 20.46 -14.20 34.13
CA MET A 247 19.07 -14.62 33.93
C MET A 247 18.68 -14.49 32.46
N LEU A 248 17.83 -15.38 31.98
CA LEU A 248 17.22 -15.26 30.66
C LEU A 248 15.94 -14.42 30.77
N ASP A 249 15.75 -13.47 29.85
CA ASP A 249 14.48 -12.75 29.71
C ASP A 249 13.39 -13.68 29.16
N ASN A 250 12.11 -13.34 29.31
CA ASN A 250 11.02 -14.19 28.79
C ASN A 250 10.95 -14.22 27.26
N ALA A 251 11.77 -13.43 26.58
CA ALA A 251 11.79 -13.29 25.13
C ALA A 251 13.03 -13.95 24.53
N PHE A 252 13.56 -15.04 25.09
CA PHE A 252 14.87 -15.60 24.71
C PHE A 252 14.94 -16.27 23.32
N THR A 253 13.82 -16.48 22.63
CA THR A 253 13.78 -17.21 21.34
C THR A 253 14.08 -16.30 20.16
N GLY A 254 14.78 -16.82 19.14
CA GLY A 254 15.00 -16.12 17.87
C GLY A 254 16.00 -14.96 17.96
N LYS A 255 16.86 -14.95 18.98
CA LYS A 255 17.99 -14.04 19.12
C LYS A 255 19.15 -14.73 19.84
N VAL A 256 20.35 -14.22 19.61
CA VAL A 256 21.52 -14.58 20.42
C VAL A 256 21.53 -13.72 21.67
N LEU A 257 21.62 -14.35 22.84
CA LEU A 257 21.66 -13.66 24.12
C LEU A 257 23.09 -13.56 24.62
N LYS A 258 23.52 -12.35 24.96
CA LYS A 258 24.79 -12.12 25.65
C LYS A 258 24.62 -12.24 27.15
N MET A 259 25.42 -13.13 27.74
CA MET A 259 25.38 -13.44 29.16
C MET A 259 26.54 -12.75 29.89
N LYS A 260 26.56 -12.83 31.23
CA LYS A 260 27.73 -12.37 32.00
C LYS A 260 28.92 -13.24 31.64
N ASN A 261 30.12 -12.65 31.61
CA ASN A 261 31.33 -13.41 31.37
C ASN A 261 31.51 -14.47 32.46
N THR A 262 31.95 -15.66 32.04
CA THR A 262 32.34 -16.74 32.95
C THR A 262 33.75 -16.49 33.52
N LYS A 263 34.29 -17.48 34.24
CA LYS A 263 35.67 -17.49 34.74
C LYS A 263 36.52 -18.55 34.01
N PRO A 264 37.86 -18.38 34.00
CA PRO A 264 38.77 -19.43 33.55
C PRO A 264 38.52 -20.76 34.27
N GLY A 265 38.68 -21.89 33.57
CA GLY A 265 38.41 -23.22 34.12
C GLY A 265 36.93 -23.64 34.08
N THR A 266 36.12 -23.00 33.23
CA THR A 266 34.74 -23.43 32.96
C THR A 266 34.74 -24.82 32.35
N ALA A 267 34.10 -25.78 33.03
CA ALA A 267 34.04 -27.17 32.60
C ALA A 267 32.70 -27.54 31.96
N MET A 268 31.63 -26.83 32.31
CA MET A 268 30.28 -27.10 31.79
C MET A 268 29.35 -25.90 32.02
N PHE A 269 28.24 -25.89 31.30
CA PHE A 269 27.15 -24.94 31.45
C PHE A 269 25.85 -25.68 31.78
N ALA A 270 24.96 -25.03 32.53
CA ALA A 270 23.63 -25.56 32.85
C ALA A 270 22.60 -24.44 32.98
N ILE A 271 21.33 -24.74 32.69
CA ILE A 271 20.21 -23.83 32.95
C ILE A 271 19.25 -24.50 33.91
N THR A 272 18.84 -23.75 34.93
CA THR A 272 17.81 -24.14 35.89
C THR A 272 16.64 -23.16 35.86
N LEU A 273 15.46 -23.62 36.26
CA LEU A 273 14.28 -22.78 36.44
C LEU A 273 14.18 -22.31 37.89
N GLU A 274 14.42 -21.02 38.12
CA GLU A 274 14.51 -20.43 39.45
C GLU A 274 13.33 -19.50 39.73
N LYS A 275 13.28 -18.96 40.96
CA LYS A 275 12.39 -17.83 41.26
C LYS A 275 12.81 -16.61 40.46
N GLU A 276 11.88 -15.69 40.24
CA GLU A 276 12.20 -14.39 39.64
C GLU A 276 13.31 -13.69 40.42
N GLY A 277 14.32 -13.16 39.70
CA GLY A 277 15.55 -12.63 40.29
C GLY A 277 16.66 -13.67 40.55
N GLY A 278 16.39 -14.96 40.36
CA GLY A 278 17.35 -16.05 40.47
C GLY A 278 17.57 -16.55 41.89
N ASN A 279 18.49 -17.51 42.04
CA ASN A 279 18.93 -18.05 43.32
C ASN A 279 20.46 -17.94 43.46
N PRO A 280 21.01 -18.01 44.69
CA PRO A 280 22.47 -18.01 44.90
C PRO A 280 23.17 -19.27 44.39
N THR A 281 22.44 -20.38 44.32
CA THR A 281 22.91 -21.70 43.89
C THR A 281 21.82 -22.38 43.05
N PRO A 282 22.19 -23.24 42.08
CA PRO A 282 21.23 -23.88 41.18
C PRO A 282 20.30 -24.82 41.95
N THR A 283 19.00 -24.73 41.65
CA THR A 283 18.00 -25.71 42.11
C THR A 283 18.14 -26.98 41.27
N MET A 284 18.76 -28.02 41.83
CA MET A 284 19.13 -29.25 41.10
C MET A 284 17.93 -30.01 40.54
N GLU A 285 16.79 -29.97 41.24
CA GLU A 285 15.53 -30.58 40.81
C GLU A 285 14.88 -29.85 39.63
N GLU A 286 15.27 -28.59 39.41
CA GLU A 286 14.77 -27.71 38.36
C GLU A 286 15.82 -27.50 37.26
N MET A 287 16.68 -28.50 37.05
CA MET A 287 17.65 -28.48 35.95
C MET A 287 16.99 -28.87 34.62
N TYR A 288 17.06 -27.96 33.65
CA TYR A 288 16.40 -28.12 32.35
C TYR A 288 17.37 -28.56 31.27
N VAL A 289 18.55 -27.95 31.20
CA VAL A 289 19.58 -28.32 30.24
C VAL A 289 20.98 -28.28 30.85
N MET A 290 21.88 -29.11 30.35
CA MET A 290 23.28 -29.17 30.78
C MET A 290 24.19 -29.62 29.62
N GLY A 291 25.42 -29.09 29.56
CA GLY A 291 26.40 -29.44 28.54
C GLY A 291 27.83 -29.25 29.02
N LYS A 292 28.71 -30.22 28.75
CA LYS A 292 30.14 -30.14 29.07
C LYS A 292 30.89 -29.39 27.98
N VAL A 293 31.86 -28.59 28.38
CA VAL A 293 32.86 -28.02 27.47
C VAL A 293 33.78 -29.16 27.05
N VAL A 294 33.93 -29.36 25.74
CA VAL A 294 34.82 -30.36 25.12
C VAL A 294 36.06 -29.66 24.54
#